data_AF-A0A0E4BXR9-F1
#
_entry.id   AF-A0A0E4BXR9-F1
#
_cell.length_a   1.000
_cell.length_b   1.000
_cell.length_c   1.000
_cell.angle_alpha   90.00
_cell.angle_beta   90.00
_cell.angle_gamma   90.00
#
_symmetry.space_group_name_H-M   'P 1'
#
loop_
_entity.id
_entity.type
_entity.pdbx_description
1 polymer ?
#
loop_
_entity_poly.entity_id
_entity_poly.type
_entity_poly.pdbx_seq_one_letter_code
_entity_poly.pdbx_strand_id
1 'polypeptide(L)' 'MKKWGFIAMHAAVAAIFIFLLQRFSLNASLESSLLWALTFAVCAAGLAYKQSNR' A
#
# COMPACT_ATOMS: atom_id res chain seq x y z
N MET A 1 11.04 -15.79 -6.24
CA MET A 1 10.77 -14.72 -7.22
C MET A 1 9.27 -14.36 -7.32
N LYS A 2 8.38 -15.24 -7.81
CA LYS A 2 6.96 -14.90 -8.08
C LYS A 2 6.14 -14.46 -6.85
N LYS A 3 6.34 -15.09 -5.68
CA LYS A 3 5.61 -14.75 -4.44
C LYS A 3 5.97 -13.38 -3.88
N TRP A 4 7.27 -13.10 -3.74
CA TRP A 4 7.77 -11.81 -3.27
C TRP A 4 7.44 -10.66 -4.23
N GLY A 5 7.49 -10.90 -5.54
CA GLY A 5 7.04 -9.92 -6.54
C GLY A 5 5.55 -9.60 -6.42
N PHE A 6 4.71 -10.61 -6.20
CA PHE A 6 3.27 -10.44 -5.98
C PHE A 6 2.94 -9.61 -4.73
N ILE A 7 3.65 -9.87 -3.63
CA ILE A 7 3.51 -9.12 -2.36
C ILE A 7 3.96 -7.67 -2.56
N ALA A 8 5.13 -7.45 -3.19
CA ALA A 8 5.65 -6.11 -3.45
C ALA A 8 4.72 -5.31 -4.37
N MET A 9 4.12 -5.95 -5.38
CA MET A 9 3.13 -5.32 -6.25
C MET A 9 1.91 -4.82 -5.46
N HIS A 10 1.36 -5.65 -4.57
CA HIS A 10 0.20 -5.25 -3.74
C HIS A 10 0.54 -4.08 -2.81
N ALA A 11 1.70 -4.11 -2.18
CA ALA A 11 2.17 -3.04 -1.33
C ALA A 11 2.33 -1.72 -2.10
N ALA A 12 2.96 -1.77 -3.28
CA ALA A 12 3.21 -0.59 -4.12
C ALA A 12 1.91 0.01 -4.66
N VAL A 13 1.01 -0.82 -5.20
CA VAL A 13 -0.28 -0.36 -5.74
C VAL A 13 -1.13 0.28 -4.62
N ALA A 14 -1.19 -0.36 -3.44
CA ALA A 14 -1.91 0.20 -2.29
C ALA A 14 -1.32 1.54 -1.83
N ALA A 15 0.02 1.64 -1.74
CA ALA A 15 0.70 2.87 -1.35
C ALA A 15 0.39 4.02 -2.32
N ILE A 16 0.51 3.78 -3.62
CA ILE A 16 0.26 4.78 -4.66
C ILE A 16 -1.21 5.22 -4.62
N PHE A 17 -2.14 4.27 -4.57
CA PHE A 17 -3.57 4.57 -4.53
C PHE A 17 -3.93 5.45 -3.32
N ILE A 18 -3.48 5.07 -2.12
CA ILE A 18 -3.81 5.80 -0.89
C ILE A 18 -3.13 7.17 -0.87
N PHE A 19 -1.89 7.28 -1.33
CA PHE A 19 -1.21 8.56 -1.41
C PHE A 19 -1.95 9.53 -2.33
N LEU A 20 -2.33 9.09 -3.53
CA LEU A 20 -3.05 9.93 -4.50
C LEU A 20 -4.42 10.35 -3.97
N LEU A 21 -5.15 9.43 -3.34
CA LEU A 21 -6.43 9.70 -2.69
C LEU A 21 -6.28 10.76 -1.60
N GLN A 22 -5.36 10.55 -0.65
CA GLN A 22 -5.11 11.46 0.46
C GLN A 22 -4.68 12.84 -0.02
N ARG A 23 -3.70 12.90 -0.94
CA ARG A 23 -3.10 14.15 -1.37
C ARG A 23 -4.02 14.98 -2.26
N PHE A 24 -4.71 14.35 -3.21
CA PHE A 24 -5.40 15.09 -4.28
C PHE A 24 -6.92 15.06 -4.17
N SER A 25 -7.51 14.00 -3.61
CA SER A 25 -8.97 13.94 -3.44
C SER A 25 -9.41 14.45 -2.07
N LEU A 26 -8.64 14.14 -1.02
CA LEU A 26 -8.97 14.52 0.36
C LEU A 26 -8.22 15.78 0.83
N ASN A 27 -7.29 16.30 0.03
CA ASN A 27 -6.49 17.49 0.33
C ASN A 27 -5.73 17.42 1.67
N ALA A 28 -5.33 16.20 2.07
CA ALA A 28 -4.60 15.97 3.31
C ALA A 28 -3.18 16.55 3.24
N SER A 29 -2.60 16.80 4.42
CA SER A 29 -1.18 17.19 4.51
C SER A 29 -0.28 16.10 3.93
N LEU A 30 0.93 16.48 3.51
CA LEU A 30 1.92 15.52 2.99
C LEU A 30 2.24 14.45 4.04
N GLU A 31 2.43 14.87 5.29
CA GLU A 31 2.70 13.98 6.42
C GLU A 31 1.59 12.93 6.58
N SER A 32 0.33 13.37 6.64
CA SER A 32 -0.82 12.47 6.77
C SER A 32 -0.93 11.52 5.57
N SER A 33 -0.71 12.04 4.36
CA SER A 33 -0.75 11.25 3.13
C SER A 33 0.30 10.13 3.12
N LEU A 34 1.53 10.43 3.56
CA LEU A 34 2.63 9.46 3.65
C LEU A 34 2.37 8.42 4.75
N LEU A 35 1.90 8.85 5.93
CA LEU A 35 1.55 7.93 7.02
C LEU A 35 0.51 6.92 6.55
N TRP A 36 -0.59 7.37 5.95
CA TRP A 36 -1.64 6.48 5.47
C TRP A 36 -1.15 5.58 4.31
N ALA A 37 -0.35 6.09 3.38
CA ALA A 37 0.21 5.27 2.31
C ALA A 37 1.07 4.12 2.85
N LEU A 38 1.92 4.37 3.85
CA LEU A 38 2.75 3.35 4.50
C LEU A 38 1.91 2.34 5.27
N THR A 39 0.92 2.80 6.05
CA THR A 39 0.02 1.92 6.80
C THR A 39 -0.68 0.93 5.87
N PHE A 40 -1.30 1.43 4.80
CA PHE A 40 -2.02 0.57 3.85
C PHE A 40 -1.09 -0.34 3.04
N ALA A 41 0.13 0.11 2.70
CA ALA A 41 1.12 -0.72 2.04
C ALA A 41 1.49 -1.95 2.89
N VAL A 42 1.72 -1.76 4.19
CA VAL A 42 2.03 -2.85 5.13
C VAL A 42 0.85 -3.80 5.26
N CYS A 43 -0.38 -3.29 5.40
CA CYS A 43 -1.58 -4.12 5.44
C CYS A 43 -1.74 -4.97 4.17
N ALA A 44 -1.59 -4.35 2.99
CA ALA A 44 -1.68 -5.05 1.71
C ALA A 44 -0.58 -6.11 1.54
N ALA A 45 0.65 -5.81 1.95
CA ALA A 45 1.74 -6.77 1.96
C ALA A 45 1.43 -7.98 2.86
N GLY A 46 0.90 -7.74 4.05
CA GLY A 46 0.52 -8.79 5.00
C GLY A 46 -0.57 -9.71 4.47
N LEU A 47 -1.61 -9.15 3.84
CA LEU A 47 -2.68 -9.93 3.20
C LEU A 47 -2.16 -10.74 2.01
N ALA A 48 -1.35 -10.12 1.13
CA ALA A 48 -0.75 -10.79 -0.02
C ALA A 48 0.21 -11.91 0.41
N TYR A 49 0.96 -11.71 1.50
CA TYR A 49 1.82 -12.74 2.08
C TYR A 49 0.99 -13.97 2.49
N LYS A 50 -0.08 -13.76 3.28
CA LYS A 50 -0.99 -14.84 3.69
C LYS A 50 -1.60 -15.55 2.48
N GLN A 51 -2.01 -14.82 1.45
CA GLN A 51 -2.55 -15.40 0.22
C GLN A 51 -1.51 -16.22 -0.57
N SER A 52 -0.26 -15.76 -0.61
CA SER A 52 0.83 -16.45 -1.33
C SER A 52 1.40 -17.69 -0.62
N ASN A 53 1.03 -17.87 0.65
CA ASN A 53 1.45 -18.97 1.53
C ASN A 53 0.27 -19.86 1.98
N ARG A 54 -0.89 -19.71 1.33
CA ARG A 54 -2.02 -20.65 1.40
C ARG A 54 -1.83 -21.77 0.38
#